data_AF-A0A353WL27-F1
#
_entry.id   AF-A0A353WL27-F1
#
_cell.length_a   1.000
_cell.length_b   1.000
_cell.length_c   1.000
_cell.angle_alpha   90.00
_cell.angle_beta   90.00
_cell.angle_gamma   90.00
#
_symmetry.space_group_name_H-M   'P 1'
#
loop_
_entity.id
_entity.type
_entity.pdbx_description
1 polymer ?
#
loop_
_entity_poly.entity_id
_entity_poly.type
_entity_poly.pdbx_seq_one_letter_code
_entity_poly.pdbx_strand_id
1 'polypeptide(L)'
;MTEKCTKYESLFIFGNDKDMQEHIKCCSVCQKEDEDMCNVANLVKEAAPYIKRKRQTNTLTIRIAAGFTVLFLSFLIIHLNKINTKSSYMSDSILANEKSVVAQMGLPTDEYGLFVVEE
;
A
#
# COMPACT_ATOMS: atom_id res chain seq x y z
N MET A 1 28.99 -51.52 -15.41
CA MET A 1 27.97 -50.84 -14.59
C MET A 1 28.49 -49.44 -14.33
N THR A 2 27.84 -48.43 -14.90
CA THR A 2 28.26 -47.03 -14.94
C THR A 2 27.93 -46.35 -13.62
N GLU A 3 28.89 -46.30 -12.69
CA GLU A 3 28.72 -45.55 -11.45
C GLU A 3 28.65 -44.06 -11.78
N LYS A 4 27.45 -43.48 -11.72
CA LYS A 4 27.26 -42.04 -11.75
C LYS A 4 27.91 -41.47 -10.50
N CYS A 5 28.91 -40.62 -10.66
CA CYS A 5 29.53 -39.96 -9.53
C CYS A 5 28.50 -39.05 -8.85
N THR A 6 28.12 -39.35 -7.60
CA THR A 6 27.20 -38.52 -6.79
C THR A 6 27.94 -37.48 -5.94
N LYS A 7 29.26 -37.40 -6.09
CA LYS A 7 30.11 -36.60 -5.20
C LYS A 7 30.02 -35.10 -5.48
N TYR A 8 29.56 -34.70 -6.67
CA TYR A 8 29.46 -33.29 -7.08
C TYR A 8 28.61 -32.46 -6.10
N GLU A 9 27.38 -32.89 -5.81
CA GLU A 9 26.49 -32.17 -4.87
C GLU A 9 27.08 -32.09 -3.46
N SER A 10 27.69 -33.17 -2.98
CA SER A 10 28.30 -33.20 -1.65
C SER A 10 29.50 -32.25 -1.52
N LEU A 11 30.33 -32.17 -2.57
CA LEU A 11 31.48 -31.26 -2.63
C LEU A 11 31.03 -29.81 -2.80
N PHE A 12 29.94 -29.56 -3.54
CA PHE A 12 29.39 -28.23 -3.72
C PHE A 12 28.76 -27.65 -2.45
N ILE A 13 28.09 -28.48 -1.64
CA ILE A 13 27.41 -28.02 -0.41
C ILE A 13 28.36 -27.98 0.79
N PHE A 14 29.19 -29.01 0.95
CA PHE A 14 29.99 -29.22 2.17
C PHE A 14 31.51 -29.18 1.93
N GLY A 15 31.95 -29.23 0.66
CA GLY A 15 33.35 -29.28 0.30
C GLY A 15 34.01 -27.91 0.20
N ASN A 16 35.30 -27.94 -0.12
CA ASN A 16 36.11 -26.75 -0.36
C ASN A 16 36.28 -26.56 -1.89
N ASP A 17 36.36 -25.30 -2.34
CA ASP A 17 36.44 -24.96 -3.77
C ASP A 17 37.62 -25.66 -4.47
N LYS A 18 38.75 -25.83 -3.75
CA LYS A 18 39.94 -26.51 -4.27
C LYS A 18 39.69 -27.99 -4.56
N ASP A 19 39.08 -28.71 -3.62
CA ASP A 19 38.80 -30.14 -3.73
C ASP A 19 37.74 -30.41 -4.81
N MET A 20 36.78 -29.49 -4.96
CA MET A 20 35.79 -29.54 -6.02
C MET A 20 36.42 -29.35 -7.41
N GLN A 21 37.29 -28.35 -7.58
CA GLN A 21 37.98 -28.14 -8.86
C GLN A 21 38.93 -29.27 -9.23
N GLU A 22 39.60 -29.87 -8.26
CA GLU A 22 40.42 -31.06 -8.50
C GLU A 22 39.56 -32.26 -8.92
N HIS A 23 38.40 -32.44 -8.29
CA HIS A 23 37.48 -33.52 -8.64
C HIS A 23 36.88 -33.36 -10.05
N ILE A 24 36.50 -32.14 -10.42
CA ILE A 24 35.97 -31.81 -11.76
C ILE A 24 36.99 -32.14 -12.86
N LYS A 25 38.28 -31.88 -12.63
CA LYS A 25 39.35 -32.22 -13.59
C LYS A 25 39.55 -33.72 -13.78
N CYS A 26 39.27 -34.51 -12.75
CA CYS A 26 39.48 -35.96 -12.74
C CYS A 26 38.25 -36.76 -13.15
N CYS A 27 37.04 -36.19 -13.07
CA CYS A 27 35.78 -36.89 -13.33
C CYS A 27 34.98 -36.25 -14.46
N SER A 28 34.85 -36.96 -15.59
CA SER A 28 34.09 -36.49 -16.77
C SER A 28 32.58 -36.33 -16.51
N VAL A 29 32.01 -37.08 -15.55
CA VAL A 29 30.60 -36.95 -15.16
C VAL A 29 30.37 -35.62 -14.44
N CYS A 30 31.19 -35.33 -13.42
CA CYS A 30 31.10 -34.08 -12.66
C CYS A 30 31.50 -32.85 -13.49
N GLN A 31 32.36 -33.01 -14.48
CA GLN A 31 32.68 -31.93 -15.43
C GLN A 31 31.46 -31.52 -16.26
N LYS A 32 30.68 -32.49 -16.74
CA LYS A 32 29.47 -32.21 -17.49
C LYS A 32 28.39 -31.58 -16.60
N GLU A 33 28.26 -32.05 -15.36
CA GLU A 33 27.35 -31.46 -14.37
C GLU A 33 27.74 -30.01 -14.02
N ASP A 34 29.04 -29.71 -13.89
CA ASP A 34 29.55 -28.35 -13.66
C ASP A 34 29.24 -27.41 -14.84
N GLU A 35 29.39 -27.89 -16.07
CA GLU A 35 29.04 -27.14 -17.28
C GLU A 35 27.54 -26.85 -17.35
N ASP A 36 26.69 -27.85 -17.08
CA ASP A 36 25.24 -27.69 -17.02
C ASP A 36 24.83 -26.68 -15.92
N MET A 37 25.46 -26.74 -14.75
CA MET A 37 25.24 -25.79 -13.65
C MET A 37 25.68 -24.37 -14.00
N CYS A 38 26.82 -24.21 -14.68
CA CYS A 38 27.29 -22.92 -15.16
C CYS A 38 26.31 -22.30 -16.18
N ASN A 39 25.78 -23.12 -17.09
CA ASN A 39 24.78 -22.69 -18.07
C ASN A 39 23.49 -22.21 -17.38
N VAL A 40 22.98 -22.97 -16.40
CA VAL A 40 21.81 -22.56 -15.62
C VAL A 40 22.09 -21.29 -14.82
N ALA A 41 23.26 -21.17 -14.19
CA ALA A 41 23.64 -19.98 -13.44
C ALA A 41 23.68 -18.72 -14.33
N ASN A 42 24.14 -18.85 -15.58
CA ASN A 42 24.15 -17.75 -16.55
C ASN A 42 22.72 -17.34 -16.95
N LEU A 43 21.83 -18.29 -17.23
CA LEU A 43 20.42 -18.00 -17.51
C LEU A 43 19.74 -17.28 -16.34
N VAL A 44 20.02 -17.71 -15.10
CA VAL A 44 19.48 -17.04 -13.90
C VAL A 44 20.03 -15.62 -13.77
N LYS A 45 21.32 -15.39 -14.05
CA LYS A 45 21.93 -14.04 -14.05
C LYS A 45 21.28 -13.12 -15.08
N GLU A 46 20.90 -13.63 -16.25
CA GLU A 46 20.20 -12.86 -17.28
C GLU A 46 18.76 -12.50 -16.87
N ALA A 47 18.06 -13.41 -16.18
CA ALA A 47 16.70 -13.18 -15.69
C ALA A 47 16.65 -12.29 -14.43
N ALA A 48 17.67 -12.33 -13.58
CA ALA A 48 17.76 -11.57 -12.34
C ALA A 48 17.50 -10.06 -12.46
N PRO A 49 18.11 -9.30 -13.42
CA PRO A 49 17.84 -7.88 -13.56
C PRO A 49 16.37 -7.58 -13.88
N TYR A 50 15.70 -8.45 -14.65
CA TYR A 50 14.30 -8.28 -14.98
C TYR A 50 13.39 -8.43 -13.75
N ILE A 51 13.65 -9.44 -12.92
CA ILE A 51 12.92 -9.68 -11.68
C ILE A 51 13.15 -8.52 -10.68
N LYS A 52 14.39 -8.06 -10.56
CA LYS A 52 14.75 -6.93 -9.68
C LYS A 52 14.04 -5.64 -10.11
N ARG A 53 13.99 -5.35 -11.41
CA ARG A 53 13.30 -4.17 -11.96
C ARG A 53 11.80 -4.22 -11.67
N LYS A 54 11.15 -5.38 -11.87
CA LYS A 54 9.72 -5.58 -11.57
C LYS A 54 9.39 -5.40 -10.08
N ARG A 55 10.29 -5.81 -9.18
CA ARG A 55 10.10 -5.63 -7.73
C ARG A 55 10.22 -4.15 -7.31
N GLN A 56 11.16 -3.42 -7.89
CA GLN A 56 11.38 -2.00 -7.60
C GLN A 56 10.20 -1.12 -8.04
N THR A 57 9.62 -1.37 -9.20
CA THR A 57 8.45 -0.61 -9.69
C THR A 57 7.26 -0.72 -8.74
N ASN A 58 7.00 -1.92 -8.21
CA ASN A 58 5.87 -2.13 -7.31
C ASN A 58 6.03 -1.40 -5.97
N THR A 59 7.25 -1.35 -5.42
CA THR A 59 7.48 -0.60 -4.18
C THR A 59 7.34 0.91 -4.36
N LEU A 60 7.63 1.42 -5.56
CA LEU A 60 7.53 2.83 -5.88
C LEU A 60 6.07 3.24 -6.09
N THR A 61 5.29 2.43 -6.81
CA THR A 61 3.85 2.67 -6.97
C THR A 61 3.07 2.59 -5.66
N ILE A 62 3.43 1.67 -4.76
CA ILE A 62 2.82 1.58 -3.42
C ILE A 62 3.08 2.84 -2.59
N ARG A 63 4.31 3.38 -2.62
CA ARG A 63 4.66 4.62 -1.91
C ARG A 63 3.89 5.84 -2.45
N ILE A 64 3.78 5.93 -3.77
CA ILE A 64 3.00 6.99 -4.43
C ILE A 64 1.52 6.88 -4.05
N ALA A 65 0.94 5.67 -4.14
CA ALA A 65 -0.45 5.44 -3.78
C ALA A 65 -0.74 5.81 -2.31
N ALA A 66 0.14 5.42 -1.38
CA ALA A 66 0.03 5.78 0.03
C ALA A 66 0.13 7.30 0.27
N GLY A 67 0.96 8.01 -0.48
CA GLY A 67 1.02 9.47 -0.42
C GLY A 67 -0.29 10.12 -0.88
N PHE A 68 -0.85 9.65 -2.00
CA PHE A 68 -2.11 10.18 -2.53
C PHE A 68 -3.30 9.91 -1.62
N THR A 69 -3.38 8.74 -0.97
CA THR A 69 -4.49 8.43 -0.05
C THR A 69 -4.49 9.35 1.18
N VAL A 70 -3.32 9.64 1.76
CA VAL A 70 -3.20 10.55 2.91
C VAL A 70 -3.61 11.97 2.53
N LEU A 71 -3.16 12.46 1.36
CA LEU A 71 -3.55 13.79 0.86
C LEU A 71 -5.06 13.88 0.61
N PHE A 72 -5.65 12.86 -0.01
CA PHE A 72 -7.07 12.81 -0.31
C PHE A 72 -7.93 12.76 0.96
N LEU A 73 -7.52 11.97 1.95
CA LEU A 73 -8.19 11.91 3.26
C LEU A 73 -8.10 13.25 4.00
N SER A 74 -6.94 13.90 3.97
CA SER A 74 -6.74 15.21 4.59
C SER A 74 -7.66 16.27 3.95
N PHE A 75 -7.76 16.28 2.62
CA PHE A 75 -8.66 17.16 1.90
C PHE A 75 -10.14 16.90 2.24
N LEU A 76 -10.55 15.63 2.28
CA LEU A 76 -11.91 15.25 2.65
C LEU A 76 -12.28 15.68 4.07
N ILE A 77 -11.38 15.48 5.05
CA ILE A 77 -11.62 15.87 6.44
C ILE A 77 -11.84 17.39 6.55
N ILE A 78 -11.02 18.20 5.89
CA ILE A 78 -11.17 19.66 5.89
C ILE A 78 -12.51 20.05 5.25
N HIS A 79 -12.87 19.42 4.14
CA HIS A 79 -14.09 19.74 3.41
C HIS A 79 -15.36 19.34 4.18
N LEU A 80 -15.36 18.19 4.86
CA LEU A 80 -16.47 17.74 5.71
C LEU A 80 -16.64 18.65 6.94
N ASN A 81 -15.54 19.05 7.58
CA ASN A 81 -15.60 20.00 8.69
C ASN A 81 -16.20 21.35 8.27
N LYS A 82 -15.85 21.85 7.08
CA LYS A 82 -16.42 23.10 6.54
C LYS A 82 -17.92 23.00 6.26
N ILE A 83 -18.41 21.83 5.82
CA ILE A 83 -19.85 21.59 5.61
C ILE A 83 -20.58 21.55 6.96
N ASN A 84 -20.02 20.83 7.94
CA ASN A 84 -20.62 20.70 9.27
C ASN A 84 -20.73 22.04 10.00
N THR A 85 -19.67 22.87 9.96
CA THR A 85 -19.72 24.21 10.58
C THR A 85 -20.70 25.13 9.87
N LYS A 86 -20.76 25.11 8.53
CA LYS A 86 -21.78 25.87 7.79
C LYS A 86 -23.20 25.45 8.16
N SER A 87 -23.43 24.15 8.36
CA SER A 87 -24.74 23.62 8.78
C SER A 87 -25.14 24.10 10.17
N SER A 88 -24.22 24.14 11.14
CA SER A 88 -24.53 24.57 12.51
C SER A 88 -24.86 26.06 12.61
N TYR A 89 -24.15 26.91 11.86
CA TYR A 89 -24.50 28.34 11.80
C TYR A 89 -25.85 28.58 11.12
N MET A 90 -26.19 27.80 10.08
CA MET A 90 -27.51 27.91 9.46
C MET A 90 -28.62 27.43 10.40
N SER A 91 -28.44 26.33 11.14
CA SER A 91 -29.45 25.85 12.10
C SER A 91 -29.68 26.83 13.25
N ASP A 92 -28.63 27.41 13.82
CA ASP A 92 -28.77 28.41 14.89
C ASP A 92 -29.38 29.72 14.38
N SER A 93 -29.07 30.13 13.14
CA SER A 93 -29.68 31.29 12.52
C SER A 93 -31.16 31.09 12.16
N ILE A 94 -31.58 29.85 11.89
CA ILE A 94 -32.98 29.49 11.67
C ILE A 94 -33.71 29.48 13.02
N LEU A 95 -33.15 28.85 14.05
CA LEU A 95 -33.72 28.82 15.41
C LEU A 95 -33.82 30.24 16.03
N ALA A 96 -32.86 31.12 15.72
CA ALA A 96 -32.89 32.52 16.14
C ALA A 96 -33.90 33.37 15.33
N ASN A 97 -34.17 33.02 14.07
CA ASN A 97 -35.24 33.64 13.26
C ASN A 97 -36.64 33.09 13.58
N GLU A 98 -36.75 31.88 14.12
CA GLU A 98 -38.01 31.27 14.56
C GLU A 98 -38.57 31.92 15.84
N LYS A 99 -37.77 32.72 16.56
CA LYS A 99 -38.33 33.73 17.46
C LYS A 99 -38.94 34.81 16.60
N SER A 100 -40.24 34.65 16.30
CA SER A 100 -40.99 35.57 15.46
C SER A 100 -40.66 37.02 15.80
N VAL A 101 -40.54 37.88 14.79
CA VAL A 101 -40.30 39.33 14.97
C VAL A 101 -41.26 39.93 16.01
N VAL A 102 -42.46 39.35 16.11
CA VAL A 102 -43.52 39.66 17.06
C VAL A 102 -43.14 39.33 18.51
N ALA A 103 -42.53 38.18 18.77
CA ALA A 103 -42.00 37.82 20.10
C ALA A 103 -40.83 38.73 20.52
N GLN A 104 -39.99 39.17 19.58
CA GLN A 104 -38.96 40.18 19.86
C GLN A 104 -39.55 41.56 20.20
N MET A 105 -40.75 41.88 19.70
CA MET A 105 -41.48 43.12 20.01
C MET A 105 -42.26 43.05 21.33
N GLY A 106 -42.18 41.93 22.08
CA GLY A 106 -42.85 41.77 23.38
C GLY A 106 -44.37 41.60 23.29
N LEU A 107 -44.89 41.27 22.12
CA LEU A 107 -46.31 41.00 21.90
C LEU A 107 -46.62 39.53 22.27
N PRO A 108 -47.79 39.25 22.89
CA PRO A 108 -48.15 37.89 23.27
C PRO A 108 -48.30 37.01 22.02
N THR A 109 -47.52 35.95 21.98
CA THR A 109 -47.50 34.96 20.89
C THR A 109 -47.72 33.56 21.46
N ASP A 110 -48.33 32.68 20.67
CA ASP A 110 -48.52 31.29 21.04
C ASP A 110 -47.24 30.46 20.86
N GLU A 111 -47.28 29.18 21.24
CA GLU A 111 -46.15 28.24 21.09
C GLU A 111 -45.70 28.05 19.63
N TYR A 112 -46.52 28.47 18.66
CA TYR A 112 -46.26 28.41 17.23
C TYR A 112 -45.80 29.77 16.65
N GLY A 113 -45.65 30.81 17.48
CA GLY A 113 -45.18 32.14 17.09
C GLY A 113 -46.23 33.03 16.41
N LEU A 114 -47.51 32.67 16.48
CA LEU A 114 -48.66 33.44 15.97
C LEU A 114 -49.24 34.35 17.05
N PHE A 115 -49.95 35.41 16.64
CA PHE A 115 -50.62 36.32 17.57
C PHE A 115 -51.73 35.61 18.35
N VAL A 116 -51.69 35.74 19.67
CA VAL A 116 -52.83 35.37 20.51
C VAL A 116 -53.80 36.55 20.52
N VAL A 117 -54.98 36.36 19.94
CA VAL A 117 -56.10 37.29 20.11
C VAL A 117 -56.92 36.76 21.28
N GLU A 118 -56.90 37.47 22.41
CA GLU A 118 -57.87 37.24 23.48
C GLU A 118 -59.24 37.73 22.99
N GLU A 119 -60.22 36.83 22.89
CA GLU A 119 -61.65 37.20 22.76
C GLU A 119 -62.22 37.70 24.09
#